data_AF-A0AAJ8JPU0-F1
#
_entry.id   AF-A0AAJ8JPU0-F1
#
_cell.length_a   1.000
_cell.length_b   1.000
_cell.length_c   1.000
_cell.angle_alpha   90.00
_cell.angle_beta   90.00
_cell.angle_gamma   90.00
#
_symmetry.space_group_name_H-M   'P 1'
#
loop_
_entity.id
_entity.type
_entity.pdbx_description
1 polymer ?
#
loop_
_entity_poly.entity_id
_entity_poly.type
_entity_poly.pdbx_seq_one_letter_code
_entity_poly.pdbx_strand_id
1 'polypeptide(L)'
;MFSSIARQTICPKCRHKARLFSTQQPTTSHSEPRTRPSRSIILDSPIYNPTSFPGYFGQERKRPLRKHRRAIEYENIEKSEKEDNHDPWMRMSNSPKRMCIVTRQSLPSAFLVGLQPTYCPSSVETGVSESLQLLPTQVASPDKNKRGKGMYVTCHKEHINALVNSKGPHIGVLGQIGGLQIPPSLADIIEAQLGYRVLYELRHLYRQLRALPRMQNPSLDRQHGDRDQPAEKILRWLSKDEVEHARKGAQIEGKGIIALLAIPTIPALSSSIDLQDLPIPTTFPPAAPNIQLLSSEIPNGLGTIQPLYDLSSLISPDLHSHLYTLLDGIYSLERDRLCLTDADGERSGILALSVSAPRRECKRKQLDRKAVMLLGIALWRLACFHGHGWYQEASS
;
A
#
# COMPACT_ATOMS: atom_id res chain seq x y z
N MET A 1 -35.82 -1.12 -56.87
CA MET A 1 -36.16 -1.63 -55.52
C MET A 1 -35.24 -2.80 -55.22
N PHE A 2 -34.10 -2.57 -54.56
CA PHE A 2 -33.13 -3.60 -54.22
C PHE A 2 -33.03 -3.71 -52.69
N SER A 3 -33.34 -4.89 -52.17
CA SER A 3 -33.15 -5.26 -50.76
C SER A 3 -31.76 -5.86 -50.60
N SER A 4 -30.89 -5.18 -49.85
CA SER A 4 -29.56 -5.62 -49.49
C SER A 4 -29.59 -6.61 -48.31
N ILE A 5 -29.08 -7.82 -48.50
CA ILE A 5 -28.81 -8.76 -47.39
C ILE A 5 -27.32 -8.68 -47.06
N ALA A 6 -27.01 -8.13 -45.89
CA ALA A 6 -25.66 -8.04 -45.35
C ALA A 6 -25.14 -9.43 -44.93
N ARG A 7 -24.02 -9.86 -45.52
CA ARG A 7 -23.27 -11.04 -45.06
C ARG A 7 -22.34 -10.62 -43.91
N GLN A 8 -22.62 -11.11 -42.71
CA GLN A 8 -21.70 -11.00 -41.57
C GLN A 8 -20.52 -11.95 -41.78
N THR A 9 -19.33 -11.39 -41.97
CA THR A 9 -18.05 -12.10 -41.96
C THR A 9 -17.65 -12.40 -40.51
N ILE A 10 -17.70 -13.67 -40.15
CA ILE A 10 -17.32 -14.15 -38.81
C ILE A 10 -15.79 -14.27 -38.73
N CYS A 11 -15.21 -13.67 -37.69
CA CYS A 11 -13.78 -13.67 -37.40
C CYS A 11 -13.22 -15.10 -37.15
N PRO A 12 -12.14 -15.53 -37.83
CA PRO A 12 -11.59 -16.88 -37.70
C PRO A 12 -10.97 -17.20 -36.33
N LYS A 13 -10.66 -16.21 -35.48
CA LYS A 13 -10.11 -16.44 -34.12
C LYS A 13 -11.15 -16.89 -33.08
N CYS A 14 -12.45 -16.76 -33.36
CA CYS A 14 -13.52 -17.07 -32.41
C CYS A 14 -14.00 -18.54 -32.47
N ARG A 15 -13.54 -19.33 -33.46
CA ARG A 15 -14.03 -20.71 -33.69
C ARG A 15 -13.44 -21.75 -32.73
N HIS A 16 -12.40 -21.43 -31.98
CA HIS A 16 -11.68 -22.40 -31.14
C HIS A 16 -12.19 -22.57 -29.71
N LYS A 17 -13.14 -21.76 -29.23
CA LYS A 17 -13.65 -21.86 -27.85
C LYS A 17 -15.03 -22.51 -27.69
N ALA A 18 -15.70 -22.86 -28.78
CA ALA A 18 -17.06 -23.43 -28.76
C ALA A 18 -17.12 -24.97 -28.70
N ARG A 19 -15.98 -25.66 -28.51
CA ARG A 19 -15.91 -27.15 -28.52
C ARG A 19 -15.71 -27.81 -27.15
N LEU A 20 -15.78 -27.08 -26.04
CA LEU A 20 -15.52 -27.67 -24.70
C LEU A 20 -16.75 -27.86 -23.81
N PHE A 21 -17.96 -27.55 -24.27
CA PHE A 21 -19.19 -27.86 -23.52
C PHE A 21 -20.29 -28.36 -24.45
N SER A 22 -20.13 -29.59 -24.93
CA SER A 22 -21.23 -30.40 -25.44
C SER A 22 -21.00 -31.82 -24.97
N THR A 23 -21.69 -32.20 -23.90
CA THR A 23 -21.72 -33.58 -23.40
C THR A 23 -23.17 -34.03 -23.52
N GLN A 24 -23.51 -34.55 -24.69
CA GLN A 24 -24.69 -35.39 -24.86
C GLN A 24 -24.36 -36.78 -24.28
N GLN A 25 -25.26 -37.27 -23.42
CA GLN A 25 -25.29 -38.66 -22.97
C GLN A 25 -25.65 -39.58 -24.13
N PRO A 26 -25.15 -40.84 -24.10
CA PRO A 26 -26.00 -41.94 -24.50
C PRO A 26 -26.04 -43.07 -23.46
N THR A 27 -27.15 -43.79 -23.54
CA THR A 27 -27.66 -44.88 -22.73
C THR A 27 -26.98 -46.23 -23.00
N THR A 28 -26.85 -47.01 -21.91
CA THR A 28 -26.95 -48.50 -21.79
C THR A 28 -26.20 -49.43 -22.77
N SER A 29 -25.28 -50.26 -22.26
CA SER A 29 -25.44 -51.73 -22.09
C SER A 29 -24.11 -52.50 -21.87
N HIS A 30 -24.21 -53.52 -21.01
CA HIS A 30 -23.47 -54.80 -20.90
C HIS A 30 -21.93 -54.91 -20.93
N SER A 31 -21.40 -55.27 -19.75
CA SER A 31 -20.37 -56.28 -19.40
C SER A 31 -19.43 -56.86 -20.47
N GLU A 32 -18.12 -56.63 -20.30
CA GLU A 32 -17.03 -57.63 -20.36
C GLU A 32 -15.70 -57.06 -19.82
N PRO A 33 -14.77 -57.88 -19.28
CA PRO A 33 -13.62 -57.42 -18.52
C PRO A 33 -12.46 -57.04 -19.44
N ARG A 34 -12.19 -55.73 -19.56
CA ARG A 34 -11.00 -55.23 -20.27
C ARG A 34 -9.72 -55.49 -19.48
N THR A 35 -8.82 -56.18 -20.16
CA THR A 35 -7.39 -56.34 -19.87
C THR A 35 -6.72 -55.02 -19.51
N ARG A 36 -5.93 -55.06 -18.42
CA ARG A 36 -5.24 -53.91 -17.84
C ARG A 36 -4.20 -53.34 -18.81
N PRO A 37 -4.15 -52.02 -19.05
CA PRO A 37 -3.01 -51.41 -19.74
C PRO A 37 -1.77 -51.47 -18.84
N SER A 38 -0.63 -51.68 -19.48
CA SER A 38 0.72 -51.76 -18.94
C SER A 38 1.03 -50.58 -17.99
N ARG A 39 1.14 -50.89 -16.70
CA ARG A 39 1.54 -49.95 -15.65
C ARG A 39 3.06 -49.75 -15.70
N SER A 40 3.50 -48.49 -15.71
CA SER A 40 4.91 -48.15 -15.63
C SER A 40 5.48 -48.47 -14.24
N ILE A 41 6.43 -49.40 -14.17
CA ILE A 41 7.07 -49.89 -12.93
C ILE A 41 7.76 -48.77 -12.13
N ILE A 42 8.11 -47.65 -12.77
CA ILE A 42 8.90 -46.58 -12.14
C ILE A 42 8.04 -45.65 -11.25
N LEU A 43 6.73 -45.50 -11.54
CA LEU A 43 5.86 -44.55 -10.82
C LEU A 43 4.88 -45.22 -9.82
N ASP A 44 4.81 -46.55 -9.83
CA ASP A 44 3.93 -47.33 -8.94
C ASP A 44 4.70 -48.04 -7.80
N SER A 45 5.95 -47.65 -7.56
CA SER A 45 6.72 -48.18 -6.44
C SER A 45 6.04 -47.82 -5.10
N PRO A 46 5.82 -48.79 -4.20
CA PRO A 46 5.26 -48.54 -2.86
C PRO A 46 6.16 -47.63 -1.99
N ILE A 47 7.40 -47.38 -2.43
CA ILE A 47 8.32 -46.43 -1.83
C ILE A 47 7.88 -44.98 -2.09
N TYR A 48 7.27 -44.70 -3.25
CA TYR A 48 6.83 -43.35 -3.64
C TYR A 48 5.30 -43.14 -3.56
N ASN A 49 4.53 -44.23 -3.52
CA ASN A 49 3.08 -44.22 -3.28
C ASN A 49 2.73 -45.29 -2.23
N PRO A 50 2.87 -45.01 -0.93
CA PRO A 50 2.42 -45.97 0.09
C PRO A 50 0.92 -46.19 -0.06
N THR A 51 0.51 -47.44 -0.28
CA THR A 51 -0.89 -47.83 -0.30
C THR A 51 -1.54 -47.40 0.99
N SER A 52 -2.51 -46.49 0.89
CA SER A 52 -3.34 -46.05 2.01
C SER A 52 -3.96 -47.29 2.66
N PHE A 53 -3.45 -47.66 3.83
CA PHE A 53 -4.02 -48.74 4.63
C PHE A 53 -5.49 -48.40 4.93
N PRO A 54 -6.43 -49.32 4.64
CA PRO A 54 -7.83 -49.13 5.00
C PRO A 54 -7.93 -49.26 6.53
N GLY A 55 -8.01 -48.13 7.23
CA GLY A 55 -8.18 -48.12 8.69
C GLY A 55 -7.75 -46.85 9.41
N TYR A 56 -6.87 -46.03 8.83
CA TYR A 56 -6.43 -44.76 9.44
C TYR A 56 -7.11 -43.56 8.78
N PHE A 57 -8.40 -43.37 9.08
CA PHE A 57 -9.06 -42.07 8.89
C PHE A 57 -8.50 -41.10 9.94
N GLY A 58 -7.56 -40.22 9.57
CA GLY A 58 -7.23 -39.10 10.47
C GLY A 58 -5.92 -38.36 10.23
N GLN A 59 -4.96 -38.89 9.45
CA GLN A 59 -3.77 -38.09 9.15
C GLN A 59 -4.04 -37.16 7.97
N GLU A 60 -4.27 -35.88 8.29
CA GLU A 60 -4.29 -34.77 7.34
C GLU A 60 -3.16 -34.96 6.33
N ARG A 61 -3.52 -35.09 5.04
CA ARG A 61 -2.57 -35.09 3.94
C ARG A 61 -1.64 -33.90 4.16
N LYS A 62 -0.35 -34.18 4.43
CA LYS A 62 0.68 -33.17 4.66
C LYS A 62 0.53 -32.11 3.57
N ARG A 63 -0.01 -30.95 3.95
CA ARG A 63 -0.21 -29.84 3.02
C ARG A 63 1.16 -29.56 2.40
N PRO A 64 1.26 -29.32 1.08
CA PRO A 64 2.53 -28.98 0.46
C PRO A 64 3.25 -27.93 1.30
N LEU A 65 4.54 -28.08 1.59
CA LEU A 65 5.29 -27.21 2.52
C LEU A 65 5.07 -25.71 2.23
N ARG A 66 4.88 -25.35 0.95
CA ARG A 66 4.56 -24.00 0.49
C ARG A 66 3.20 -23.47 0.99
N LYS A 67 2.18 -24.32 1.08
CA LYS A 67 0.86 -23.97 1.64
C LYS A 67 0.91 -23.88 3.16
N HIS A 68 1.68 -24.74 3.82
CA HIS A 68 1.87 -24.69 5.27
C HIS A 68 2.62 -23.43 5.70
N ARG A 69 3.71 -23.08 5.01
CA ARG A 69 4.46 -21.82 5.26
C ARG A 69 3.58 -20.58 5.09
N ARG A 70 2.74 -20.55 4.05
CA ARG A 70 1.75 -19.47 3.86
C ARG A 70 0.70 -19.44 4.97
N ALA A 71 0.21 -20.59 5.42
CA ALA A 71 -0.77 -20.64 6.50
C ALA A 71 -0.19 -20.10 7.82
N ILE A 72 1.05 -20.48 8.16
CA ILE A 72 1.77 -19.93 9.32
C ILE A 72 1.99 -18.42 9.17
N GLU A 73 2.37 -17.94 7.97
CA GLU A 73 2.49 -16.50 7.69
C GLU A 73 1.15 -15.78 7.93
N TYR A 74 0.02 -16.34 7.45
CA TYR A 74 -1.31 -15.76 7.69
C TYR A 74 -1.70 -15.78 9.17
N GLU A 75 -1.48 -16.88 9.90
CA GLU A 75 -1.77 -16.96 11.34
C GLU A 75 -0.92 -15.98 12.16
N ASN A 76 0.34 -15.78 11.79
CA ASN A 76 1.19 -14.79 12.44
C ASN A 76 0.76 -13.35 12.13
N ILE A 77 0.27 -13.08 10.91
CA ILE A 77 -0.32 -11.78 10.56
C ILE A 77 -1.61 -11.55 11.36
N GLU A 78 -2.50 -12.54 11.47
CA GLU A 78 -3.74 -12.41 12.24
C GLU A 78 -3.49 -12.25 13.75
N LYS A 79 -2.44 -12.88 14.28
CA LYS A 79 -2.02 -12.69 15.68
C LYS A 79 -1.41 -11.30 15.91
N SER A 80 -0.58 -10.79 14.99
CA SER A 80 -0.01 -9.44 15.11
C SER A 80 -1.04 -8.33 14.84
N GLU A 81 -2.16 -8.63 14.19
CA GLU A 81 -3.30 -7.72 14.06
C GLU A 81 -4.11 -7.60 15.37
N LYS A 82 -3.96 -8.54 16.32
CA LYS A 82 -4.65 -8.52 17.63
C LYS A 82 -3.87 -7.82 18.75
N GLU A 83 -2.54 -7.70 18.62
CA GLU A 83 -1.69 -6.96 19.56
C GLU A 83 -1.30 -5.62 18.94
N ASP A 84 -2.02 -4.56 19.33
CA ASP A 84 -1.62 -3.14 19.32
C ASP A 84 -0.64 -2.65 18.22
N ASN A 85 -0.95 -2.88 16.94
CA ASN A 85 -0.29 -2.21 15.82
C ASN A 85 -0.99 -0.88 15.46
N HIS A 86 -1.18 -0.02 16.46
CA HIS A 86 -1.81 1.30 16.28
C HIS A 86 -0.84 2.38 15.75
N ASP A 87 0.45 2.07 15.70
CA ASP A 87 1.49 2.96 15.17
C ASP A 87 1.98 2.49 13.78
N PRO A 88 1.93 3.35 12.75
CA PRO A 88 2.49 3.07 11.43
C PRO A 88 3.94 2.57 11.50
N TRP A 89 4.76 3.12 12.40
CA TRP A 89 6.16 2.73 12.55
C TRP A 89 6.31 1.27 12.98
N MET A 90 5.61 0.88 14.05
CA MET A 90 5.61 -0.52 14.53
C MET A 90 5.15 -1.49 13.45
N ARG A 91 4.14 -1.12 12.65
CA ARG A 91 3.68 -1.93 11.53
C ARG A 91 4.73 -2.07 10.43
N MET A 92 5.52 -1.02 10.18
CA MET A 92 6.64 -1.08 9.23
C MET A 92 7.75 -2.00 9.74
N SER A 93 8.13 -1.88 11.02
CA SER A 93 9.16 -2.70 11.67
C SER A 93 8.80 -4.18 11.74
N ASN A 94 7.52 -4.50 11.92
CA ASN A 94 7.01 -5.87 11.93
C ASN A 94 6.86 -6.49 10.53
N SER A 95 7.18 -5.76 9.45
CA SER A 95 7.07 -6.28 8.09
C SER A 95 8.16 -7.34 7.79
N PRO A 96 7.94 -8.26 6.84
CA PRO A 96 8.90 -9.32 6.54
C PRO A 96 10.28 -8.78 6.16
N LYS A 97 11.34 -9.29 6.79
CA LYS A 97 12.72 -8.87 6.49
C LYS A 97 13.14 -9.29 5.07
N ARG A 98 13.87 -8.42 4.38
CA ARG A 98 14.49 -8.65 3.06
C ARG A 98 15.89 -8.03 3.05
N MET A 99 16.75 -8.53 2.17
CA MET A 99 18.12 -8.03 2.04
C MET A 99 18.19 -6.88 1.03
N CYS A 100 18.79 -5.76 1.42
CA CYS A 100 19.13 -4.67 0.51
C CYS A 100 20.31 -5.08 -0.39
N ILE A 101 20.21 -4.89 -1.70
CA ILE A 101 21.29 -5.23 -2.63
C ILE A 101 22.52 -4.32 -2.51
N VAL A 102 22.31 -3.07 -2.09
CA VAL A 102 23.36 -2.06 -1.96
C VAL A 102 24.14 -2.27 -0.65
N THR A 103 23.45 -2.31 0.48
CA THR A 103 24.08 -2.38 1.82
C THR A 103 24.26 -3.81 2.34
N ARG A 104 23.63 -4.82 1.73
CA ARG A 104 23.55 -6.22 2.22
C ARG A 104 22.91 -6.39 3.59
N GLN A 105 22.34 -5.33 4.16
CA GLN A 105 21.61 -5.39 5.43
C GLN A 105 20.24 -6.03 5.23
N SER A 106 19.80 -6.78 6.25
CA SER A 106 18.47 -7.40 6.30
C SER A 106 17.52 -6.51 7.09
N LEU A 107 16.59 -5.86 6.38
CA LEU A 107 15.69 -4.85 6.92
C LEU A 107 14.22 -5.21 6.65
N PRO A 108 13.27 -4.74 7.47
CA PRO A 108 11.85 -4.93 7.20
C PRO A 108 11.46 -4.36 5.82
N SER A 109 10.64 -5.10 5.06
CA SER A 109 10.28 -4.76 3.67
C SER A 109 9.63 -3.38 3.49
N ALA A 110 8.97 -2.85 4.52
CA ALA A 110 8.36 -1.53 4.47
C ALA A 110 9.40 -0.39 4.35
N PHE A 111 10.60 -0.59 4.90
CA PHE A 111 11.75 0.31 4.76
C PHE A 111 12.53 0.11 3.46
N LEU A 112 12.07 -0.79 2.59
CA LEU A 112 12.71 -1.10 1.33
C LEU A 112 11.82 -0.69 0.15
N VAL A 113 12.45 -0.46 -0.99
CA VAL A 113 11.82 -0.24 -2.29
C VAL A 113 12.12 -1.45 -3.16
N GLY A 114 11.05 -2.11 -3.63
CA GLY A 114 11.16 -3.22 -4.57
C GLY A 114 11.45 -2.71 -5.97
N LEU A 115 12.54 -3.17 -6.57
CA LEU A 115 12.94 -2.88 -7.94
C LEU A 115 12.82 -4.14 -8.80
N GLN A 116 12.36 -4.00 -10.04
CA GLN A 116 12.25 -5.11 -10.97
C GLN A 116 12.76 -4.74 -12.37
N PRO A 117 13.51 -5.63 -13.04
CA PRO A 117 13.81 -5.50 -14.45
C PRO A 117 12.51 -5.42 -15.26
N THR A 118 12.32 -4.32 -15.97
CA THR A 118 11.14 -4.02 -16.77
C THR A 118 11.58 -3.63 -18.17
N TYR A 119 10.96 -4.25 -19.17
CA TYR A 119 11.21 -3.89 -20.57
C TYR A 119 10.51 -2.57 -20.87
N CYS A 120 11.30 -1.57 -21.24
CA CYS A 120 10.80 -0.30 -21.73
C CYS A 120 10.70 -0.38 -23.25
N PRO A 121 9.50 -0.22 -23.85
CA PRO A 121 9.35 -0.27 -25.29
C PRO A 121 10.15 0.86 -25.93
N SER A 122 10.76 0.58 -27.08
CA SER A 122 11.42 1.59 -27.89
C SER A 122 10.42 2.66 -28.29
N SER A 123 10.69 3.93 -27.95
CA SER A 123 9.94 5.03 -28.54
C SER A 123 10.37 5.15 -30.00
N VAL A 124 9.41 4.94 -30.92
CA VAL A 124 9.62 5.01 -32.37
C VAL A 124 10.19 6.38 -32.79
N GLU A 125 9.91 7.42 -32.00
CA GLU A 125 10.36 8.79 -32.25
C GLU A 125 11.83 9.04 -31.91
N THR A 126 12.42 8.27 -31.00
CA THR A 126 13.81 8.50 -30.52
C THR A 126 14.80 7.45 -31.03
N GLY A 127 14.34 6.41 -31.74
CA GLY A 127 15.22 5.37 -32.29
C GLY A 127 15.98 4.53 -31.25
N VAL A 128 15.65 4.68 -29.96
CA VAL A 128 16.29 3.96 -28.85
C VAL A 128 15.75 2.53 -28.83
N SER A 129 16.65 1.55 -28.98
CA SER A 129 16.30 0.13 -28.89
C SER A 129 15.65 -0.22 -27.55
N GLU A 130 14.81 -1.25 -27.54
CA GLU A 130 14.21 -1.79 -26.32
C GLU A 130 15.28 -1.97 -25.23
N SER A 131 15.10 -1.32 -24.09
CA SER A 131 16.04 -1.37 -22.98
C SER A 131 15.40 -2.04 -21.78
N LEU A 132 16.14 -2.96 -21.17
CA LEU A 132 15.74 -3.58 -19.91
C LEU A 132 16.17 -2.64 -18.79
N GLN A 133 15.23 -1.99 -18.14
CA GLN A 133 15.52 -1.01 -17.09
C GLN A 133 15.12 -1.53 -15.71
N LEU A 134 15.91 -1.20 -14.70
CA LEU A 134 15.56 -1.48 -13.32
C LEU A 134 14.61 -0.40 -12.79
N LEU A 135 13.32 -0.71 -12.69
CA LEU A 135 12.27 0.23 -12.30
C LEU A 135 11.63 -0.12 -10.96
N PRO A 136 11.13 0.87 -10.20
CA PRO A 136 10.40 0.61 -8.98
C PRO A 136 9.09 -0.11 -9.25
N THR A 137 8.75 -1.02 -8.34
CA THR A 137 7.53 -1.80 -8.35
C THR A 137 6.74 -1.55 -7.09
N GLN A 138 5.42 -1.38 -7.24
CA GLN A 138 4.47 -1.28 -6.12
C GLN A 138 4.70 -0.10 -5.16
N VAL A 139 5.38 0.96 -5.61
CA VAL A 139 5.53 2.18 -4.79
C VAL A 139 4.23 2.99 -4.87
N ALA A 140 3.81 3.40 -6.07
CA ALA A 140 2.63 4.24 -6.29
C ALA A 140 1.27 3.54 -6.04
N SER A 141 1.13 2.26 -6.37
CA SER A 141 -0.13 1.50 -6.26
C SER A 141 0.11 0.15 -5.58
N PRO A 142 -0.80 -0.33 -4.71
CA PRO A 142 -0.77 -1.69 -4.15
C PRO A 142 -1.20 -2.71 -5.21
N ASP A 143 -0.51 -2.75 -6.34
CA ASP A 143 -0.85 -3.68 -7.41
C ASP A 143 -0.33 -5.09 -7.14
N LYS A 144 -1.00 -6.06 -7.76
CA LYS A 144 -0.69 -7.49 -7.62
C LYS A 144 0.78 -7.75 -7.92
N ASN A 145 1.43 -8.53 -7.05
CA ASN A 145 2.83 -8.96 -7.18
C ASN A 145 3.14 -9.37 -8.62
N LYS A 146 3.87 -8.51 -9.33
CA LYS A 146 4.41 -8.85 -10.65
C LYS A 146 5.32 -10.06 -10.46
N ARG A 147 5.12 -11.07 -11.30
CA ARG A 147 5.95 -12.28 -11.26
C ARG A 147 7.34 -11.92 -11.76
N GLY A 148 8.37 -12.36 -11.06
CA GLY A 148 9.76 -12.17 -11.47
C GLY A 148 10.72 -12.12 -10.29
N LYS A 149 12.02 -12.06 -10.61
CA LYS A 149 13.07 -11.78 -9.64
C LYS A 149 13.09 -10.27 -9.39
N GLY A 150 12.50 -9.85 -8.28
CA GLY A 150 12.63 -8.48 -7.77
C GLY A 150 13.85 -8.38 -6.85
N MET A 151 14.41 -7.18 -6.78
CA MET A 151 15.49 -6.79 -5.88
C MET A 151 14.98 -5.73 -4.92
N TYR A 152 15.64 -5.56 -3.78
CA TYR A 152 15.26 -4.54 -2.80
C TYR A 152 16.42 -3.59 -2.57
N VAL A 153 16.12 -2.30 -2.53
CA VAL A 153 17.02 -1.24 -2.08
C VAL A 153 16.40 -0.57 -0.86
N THR A 154 17.20 -0.03 0.06
CA THR A 154 16.67 0.79 1.15
C THR A 154 15.90 1.99 0.63
N CYS A 155 14.80 2.33 1.28
CA CYS A 155 14.01 3.54 1.03
C CYS A 155 14.76 4.76 1.59
N HIS A 156 15.95 5.04 1.05
CA HIS A 156 16.84 6.13 1.43
C HIS A 156 17.44 6.71 0.16
N LYS A 157 17.24 8.01 -0.08
CA LYS A 157 17.63 8.68 -1.33
C LYS A 157 19.12 8.50 -1.63
N GLU A 158 19.98 8.57 -0.62
CA GLU A 158 21.42 8.40 -0.79
C GLU A 158 21.80 6.98 -1.26
N HIS A 159 21.17 5.94 -0.72
CA HIS A 159 21.46 4.56 -1.13
C HIS A 159 20.93 4.24 -2.53
N ILE A 160 19.85 4.91 -2.94
CA ILE A 160 19.34 4.82 -4.32
C ILE A 160 20.28 5.57 -5.28
N ASN A 161 20.79 6.73 -4.90
CA ASN A 161 21.81 7.43 -5.68
C ASN A 161 23.12 6.63 -5.75
N ALA A 162 23.50 5.94 -4.68
CA ALA A 162 24.62 5.02 -4.65
C ALA A 162 24.42 3.83 -5.61
N LEU A 163 23.18 3.34 -5.78
CA LEU A 163 22.86 2.30 -6.76
C LEU A 163 23.16 2.73 -8.21
N VAL A 164 23.01 4.02 -8.52
CA VAL A 164 23.24 4.57 -9.87
C VAL A 164 24.73 4.91 -10.08
N ASN A 165 25.34 5.59 -9.11
CA ASN A 165 26.63 6.27 -9.30
C ASN A 165 27.82 5.55 -8.68
N SER A 166 27.60 4.69 -7.68
CA SER A 166 28.69 4.13 -6.88
C SER A 166 28.98 2.67 -7.24
N LYS A 167 30.24 2.26 -7.04
CA LYS A 167 30.59 0.85 -7.07
C LYS A 167 30.20 0.21 -5.75
N GLY A 168 29.55 -0.96 -5.79
CA GLY A 168 29.18 -1.67 -4.57
C GLY A 168 28.81 -3.13 -4.75
N PRO A 169 28.39 -3.80 -3.67
CA PRO A 169 28.04 -5.23 -3.66
C PRO A 169 26.92 -5.61 -4.63
N HIS A 170 26.15 -4.63 -5.09
CA HIS A 170 25.06 -4.78 -6.05
C HIS A 170 25.55 -5.07 -7.47
N ILE A 171 26.76 -4.63 -7.86
CA ILE A 171 27.27 -4.76 -9.25
C ILE A 171 27.26 -6.22 -9.70
N GLY A 172 27.77 -7.14 -8.88
CA GLY A 172 27.82 -8.56 -9.24
C GLY A 172 26.43 -9.18 -9.44
N VAL A 173 25.43 -8.72 -8.67
CA VAL A 173 24.04 -9.19 -8.79
C VAL A 173 23.38 -8.63 -10.04
N LEU A 174 23.59 -7.35 -10.33
CA LEU A 174 23.03 -6.70 -11.52
C LEU A 174 23.70 -7.18 -12.81
N GLY A 175 25.01 -7.43 -12.78
CA GLY A 175 25.77 -7.93 -13.94
C GLY A 175 25.36 -9.33 -14.41
N GLN A 176 24.71 -10.12 -13.56
CA GLN A 176 24.11 -11.40 -13.97
C GLN A 176 22.90 -11.22 -14.90
N ILE A 177 22.30 -10.03 -14.92
CA ILE A 177 21.14 -9.69 -15.75
C ILE A 177 21.66 -8.90 -16.96
N GLY A 178 21.92 -9.61 -18.06
CA GLY A 178 22.45 -9.01 -19.28
C GLY A 178 21.56 -7.88 -19.81
N GLY A 179 22.18 -6.75 -20.17
CA GLY A 179 21.50 -5.59 -20.73
C GLY A 179 20.66 -4.77 -19.75
N LEU A 180 20.76 -5.04 -18.43
CA LEU A 180 20.07 -4.24 -17.42
C LEU A 180 20.70 -2.85 -17.28
N GLN A 181 19.90 -1.82 -17.49
CA GLN A 181 20.27 -0.42 -17.28
C GLN A 181 19.55 0.14 -16.04
N ILE A 182 20.22 1.02 -15.32
CA ILE A 182 19.63 1.74 -14.18
C ILE A 182 19.38 3.16 -14.65
N PRO A 183 18.12 3.65 -14.66
CA PRO A 183 17.84 5.02 -15.03
C PRO A 183 18.54 6.02 -14.08
N PRO A 184 19.16 7.09 -14.60
CA PRO A 184 19.80 8.09 -13.74
C PRO A 184 18.80 8.84 -12.85
N SER A 185 17.55 8.98 -13.32
CA SER A 185 16.43 9.58 -12.60
C SER A 185 15.70 8.61 -11.66
N LEU A 186 16.28 7.45 -11.33
CA LEU A 186 15.60 6.43 -10.52
C LEU A 186 15.15 6.98 -9.16
N ALA A 187 15.98 7.82 -8.51
CA ALA A 187 15.62 8.44 -7.24
C ALA A 187 14.39 9.35 -7.39
N ASP A 188 14.37 10.21 -8.40
CA ASP A 188 13.27 11.14 -8.66
C ASP A 188 11.97 10.40 -9.02
N ILE A 189 12.08 9.29 -9.78
CA ILE A 189 10.95 8.42 -10.08
C ILE A 189 10.38 7.82 -8.78
N ILE A 190 11.22 7.35 -7.87
CA ILE A 190 10.78 6.78 -6.58
C ILE A 190 10.13 7.85 -5.71
N GLU A 191 10.73 9.03 -5.62
CA GLU A 191 10.21 10.19 -4.87
C GLU A 191 8.81 10.57 -5.37
N ALA A 192 8.65 10.75 -6.68
CA ALA A 192 7.35 11.05 -7.28
C ALA A 192 6.32 9.94 -7.02
N GLN A 193 6.73 8.67 -7.08
CA GLN A 193 5.82 7.55 -6.79
C GLN A 193 5.44 7.47 -5.30
N LEU A 194 6.33 7.83 -4.38
CA LEU A 194 6.02 7.91 -2.95
C LEU A 194 5.05 9.07 -2.66
N GLY A 195 5.26 10.24 -3.25
CA GLY A 195 4.32 11.37 -3.18
C GLY A 195 2.94 11.01 -3.75
N TYR A 196 2.91 10.38 -4.93
CA TYR A 196 1.67 9.88 -5.52
C TYR A 196 0.98 8.84 -4.64
N ARG A 197 1.75 8.00 -3.91
CA ARG A 197 1.18 7.02 -2.99
C ARG A 197 0.41 7.68 -1.85
N VAL A 198 0.88 8.80 -1.31
CA VAL A 198 0.15 9.56 -0.28
C VAL A 198 -1.22 10.00 -0.81
N LEU A 199 -1.28 10.54 -2.03
CA LEU A 199 -2.53 10.93 -2.68
C LEU A 199 -3.45 9.75 -2.95
N TYR A 200 -2.88 8.62 -3.38
CA TYR A 200 -3.62 7.38 -3.59
C TYR A 200 -4.31 6.91 -2.30
N GLU A 201 -3.58 6.90 -1.17
CA GLU A 201 -4.13 6.50 0.12
C GLU A 201 -5.16 7.49 0.67
N LEU A 202 -4.97 8.80 0.47
CA LEU A 202 -5.98 9.81 0.78
C LEU A 202 -7.27 9.59 0.00
N ARG A 203 -7.17 9.35 -1.32
CA ARG A 203 -8.34 9.00 -2.15
C ARG A 203 -8.99 7.70 -1.72
N HIS A 204 -8.19 6.71 -1.32
CA HIS A 204 -8.71 5.46 -0.80
C HIS A 204 -9.49 5.67 0.51
N LEU A 205 -8.94 6.45 1.44
CA LEU A 205 -9.59 6.85 2.68
C LEU A 205 -10.90 7.59 2.40
N TYR A 206 -10.89 8.59 1.52
CA TYR A 206 -12.10 9.32 1.10
C TYR A 206 -13.20 8.38 0.59
N ARG A 207 -12.86 7.44 -0.30
CA ARG A 207 -13.82 6.46 -0.85
C ARG A 207 -14.37 5.53 0.24
N GLN A 208 -13.54 5.07 1.16
CA GLN A 208 -13.99 4.24 2.28
C GLN A 208 -14.94 5.03 3.19
N LEU A 209 -14.60 6.26 3.54
CA LEU A 209 -15.44 7.12 4.37
C LEU A 209 -16.79 7.42 3.72
N ARG A 210 -16.81 7.65 2.41
CA ARG A 210 -18.04 7.86 1.63
C ARG A 210 -18.93 6.62 1.59
N ALA A 211 -18.36 5.42 1.54
CA ALA A 211 -19.11 4.16 1.49
C ALA A 211 -19.72 3.77 2.84
N LEU A 212 -19.29 4.41 3.93
CA LEU A 212 -19.79 4.12 5.25
C LEU A 212 -21.10 4.89 5.54
N PRO A 213 -22.03 4.26 6.28
CA PRO A 213 -23.29 4.91 6.61
C PRO A 213 -23.06 6.12 7.52
N ARG A 214 -23.94 7.12 7.41
CA ARG A 214 -24.04 8.22 8.37
C ARG A 214 -24.41 7.66 9.74
N MET A 215 -23.80 8.19 10.81
CA MET A 215 -24.16 7.77 12.16
C MET A 215 -25.49 8.42 12.53
N GLN A 216 -26.56 7.63 12.54
CA GLN A 216 -27.85 8.10 13.03
C GLN A 216 -27.80 8.13 14.56
N ASN A 217 -27.93 9.32 15.14
CA ASN A 217 -28.00 9.60 16.59
C ASN A 217 -26.76 9.21 17.40
N PRO A 218 -25.73 10.08 17.48
CA PRO A 218 -24.61 9.92 18.43
C PRO A 218 -25.06 9.86 19.91
N SER A 219 -26.31 10.24 20.21
CA SER A 219 -26.90 10.27 21.55
C SER A 219 -27.40 8.92 22.08
N LEU A 220 -27.74 7.95 21.21
CA LEU A 220 -28.24 6.63 21.67
C LEU A 220 -27.10 5.70 22.12
N ASP A 221 -25.95 5.74 21.44
CA ASP A 221 -24.75 4.99 21.86
C ASP A 221 -24.10 5.57 23.14
N ARG A 222 -24.38 6.84 23.48
CA ARG A 222 -23.91 7.52 24.71
C ARG A 222 -24.62 7.07 25.99
N GLN A 223 -25.60 6.17 25.91
CA GLN A 223 -26.32 5.69 27.11
C GLN A 223 -25.49 4.70 27.96
N HIS A 224 -24.37 4.17 27.45
CA HIS A 224 -23.43 3.37 28.23
C HIS A 224 -22.23 4.21 28.73
N GLY A 225 -22.46 5.04 29.74
CA GLY A 225 -21.43 5.50 30.69
C GLY A 225 -20.32 6.44 30.22
N ASP A 226 -20.28 6.85 28.96
CA ASP A 226 -19.17 7.66 28.42
C ASP A 226 -19.69 8.94 27.77
N ARG A 227 -20.28 9.82 28.59
CA ARG A 227 -20.90 11.07 28.13
C ARG A 227 -19.89 12.18 27.77
N ASP A 228 -18.63 12.06 28.19
CA ASP A 228 -17.67 13.16 28.15
C ASP A 228 -16.57 13.03 27.10
N GLN A 229 -16.55 11.96 26.29
CA GLN A 229 -15.53 11.82 25.24
C GLN A 229 -16.05 12.31 23.88
N PRO A 230 -15.43 13.34 23.29
CA PRO A 230 -15.78 13.78 21.94
C PRO A 230 -15.52 12.66 20.94
N ALA A 231 -16.33 12.60 19.88
CA ALA A 231 -16.13 11.64 18.80
C ALA A 231 -14.72 11.83 18.22
N GLU A 232 -13.90 10.79 18.24
CA GLU A 232 -12.53 10.83 17.73
C GLU A 232 -12.56 11.03 16.20
N LYS A 233 -12.07 12.20 15.75
CA LYS A 233 -11.95 12.55 14.33
C LYS A 233 -10.65 11.98 13.76
N ILE A 234 -10.71 11.44 12.55
CA ILE A 234 -9.56 11.00 11.75
C ILE A 234 -8.74 12.22 11.36
N LEU A 235 -9.39 13.27 10.86
CA LEU A 235 -8.76 14.55 10.53
C LEU A 235 -9.25 15.64 11.47
N ARG A 236 -8.32 16.29 12.17
CA ARG A 236 -8.60 17.41 13.09
C ARG A 236 -7.74 18.61 12.73
N TRP A 237 -8.36 19.76 12.46
CA TRP A 237 -7.64 21.04 12.42
C TRP A 237 -7.12 21.38 13.80
N LEU A 238 -5.84 21.76 13.89
CA LEU A 238 -5.24 22.18 15.15
C LEU A 238 -5.73 23.58 15.55
N SER A 239 -5.79 23.91 16.84
CA SER A 239 -6.00 25.29 17.28
C SER A 239 -4.77 26.16 16.98
N LYS A 240 -4.90 27.49 17.01
CA LYS A 240 -3.75 28.40 16.84
C LYS A 240 -2.66 28.11 17.88
N ASP A 241 -3.06 27.85 19.11
CA ASP A 241 -2.14 27.50 20.20
C ASP A 241 -1.43 26.17 19.91
N GLU A 242 -2.15 25.14 19.46
CA GLU A 242 -1.56 23.86 19.07
C GLU A 242 -0.59 24.01 17.88
N VAL A 243 -0.90 24.87 16.92
CA VAL A 243 0.02 25.16 15.80
C VAL A 243 1.32 25.79 16.29
N GLU A 244 1.25 26.72 17.24
CA GLU A 244 2.45 27.30 17.85
C GLU A 244 3.27 26.26 18.62
N HIS A 245 2.61 25.35 19.35
CA HIS A 245 3.29 24.25 20.03
C HIS A 245 3.97 23.30 19.03
N ALA A 246 3.28 22.89 17.96
CA ALA A 246 3.86 22.05 16.92
C ALA A 246 5.08 22.71 16.26
N ARG A 247 5.01 24.01 15.95
CA ARG A 247 6.13 24.76 15.37
C ARG A 247 7.33 24.89 16.31
N LYS A 248 7.08 24.89 17.62
CA LYS A 248 8.14 24.89 18.66
C LYS A 248 8.78 23.51 18.86
N GLY A 249 8.38 22.49 18.09
CA GLY A 249 8.90 21.13 18.26
C GLY A 249 8.13 20.30 19.29
N ALA A 250 7.12 20.87 19.94
CA ALA A 250 6.38 20.19 21.00
C ALA A 250 5.33 19.24 20.43
N GLN A 251 5.16 18.10 21.11
CA GLN A 251 4.15 17.12 20.77
C GLN A 251 2.74 17.67 21.02
N ILE A 252 1.80 17.35 20.13
CA ILE A 252 0.40 17.72 20.31
C ILE A 252 -0.31 16.68 21.15
N GLU A 253 -0.98 17.14 22.19
CA GLU A 253 -1.83 16.31 23.03
C GLU A 253 -3.01 15.77 22.22
N GLY A 254 -3.14 14.45 22.18
CA GLY A 254 -4.24 13.79 21.50
C GLY A 254 -4.03 12.29 21.40
N LYS A 255 -5.10 11.54 21.68
CA LYS A 255 -5.06 10.08 21.58
C LYS A 255 -4.96 9.69 20.10
N GLY A 256 -3.95 8.90 19.77
CA GLY A 256 -3.82 8.27 18.45
C GLY A 256 -3.36 9.20 17.32
N ILE A 257 -2.84 10.40 17.59
CA ILE A 257 -2.25 11.25 16.54
C ILE A 257 -0.98 10.56 16.00
N ILE A 258 -0.96 10.27 14.70
CA ILE A 258 0.14 9.58 14.03
C ILE A 258 0.99 10.50 13.14
N ALA A 259 0.43 11.62 12.67
CA ALA A 259 1.12 12.56 11.79
C ALA A 259 0.45 13.94 11.84
N LEU A 260 1.24 14.98 11.61
CA LEU A 260 0.75 16.34 11.40
C LEU A 260 1.02 16.76 9.96
N LEU A 261 0.04 17.38 9.33
CA LEU A 261 0.05 17.75 7.91
C LEU A 261 -0.06 19.27 7.80
N ALA A 262 1.03 19.94 7.46
CA ALA A 262 0.99 21.34 7.08
C ALA A 262 0.52 21.45 5.63
N ILE A 263 -0.59 22.16 5.44
CA ILE A 263 -1.27 22.31 4.16
C ILE A 263 -0.96 23.71 3.63
N PRO A 264 -0.51 23.87 2.38
CA PRO A 264 -0.35 25.19 1.80
C PRO A 264 -1.69 25.91 1.76
N THR A 265 -1.70 27.20 2.13
CA THR A 265 -2.83 28.09 1.88
C THR A 265 -2.96 28.34 0.37
N ILE A 266 -3.59 27.40 -0.33
CA ILE A 266 -3.91 27.58 -1.75
C ILE A 266 -5.17 28.46 -1.80
N PRO A 267 -5.20 29.53 -2.62
CA PRO A 267 -6.42 30.29 -2.83
C PRO A 267 -7.51 29.35 -3.34
N ALA A 268 -8.72 29.46 -2.81
CA ALA A 268 -9.85 28.58 -3.11
C ALA A 268 -10.07 28.45 -4.63
N LEU A 269 -9.61 27.36 -5.23
CA LEU A 269 -9.96 27.05 -6.62
C LEU A 269 -11.35 26.43 -6.64
N SER A 270 -12.25 27.12 -7.32
CA SER A 270 -13.66 26.85 -7.50
C SER A 270 -13.97 25.82 -8.60
N SER A 271 -13.01 24.98 -9.00
CA SER A 271 -13.26 23.94 -10.01
C SER A 271 -13.65 22.62 -9.37
N SER A 272 -14.72 22.02 -9.88
CA SER A 272 -15.17 20.67 -9.55
C SER A 272 -14.14 19.65 -10.03
N ILE A 273 -13.10 19.40 -9.23
CA ILE A 273 -12.11 18.35 -9.48
C ILE A 273 -12.76 16.98 -9.29
N ASP A 274 -12.63 16.10 -10.29
CA ASP A 274 -13.11 14.72 -10.16
C ASP A 274 -12.18 13.94 -9.22
N LEU A 275 -12.65 13.74 -7.98
CA LEU A 275 -11.98 12.92 -6.97
C LEU A 275 -11.89 11.44 -7.38
N GLN A 276 -12.55 11.03 -8.47
CA GLN A 276 -12.52 9.69 -8.98
C GLN A 276 -11.35 9.38 -9.89
N ASP A 277 -10.52 10.32 -10.34
CA ASP A 277 -9.30 10.03 -11.10
C ASP A 277 -8.14 10.95 -10.66
N LEU A 278 -7.03 10.34 -10.25
CA LEU A 278 -5.82 11.09 -9.87
C LEU A 278 -5.00 11.31 -11.14
N PRO A 279 -4.69 12.58 -11.50
CA PRO A 279 -3.84 12.84 -12.64
C PRO A 279 -2.44 12.28 -12.40
N ILE A 280 -1.79 11.84 -13.48
CA ILE A 280 -0.40 11.41 -13.42
C ILE A 280 0.43 12.69 -13.24
N PRO A 281 1.34 12.75 -12.25
CA PRO A 281 2.23 13.89 -12.08
C PRO A 281 3.01 14.12 -13.38
N THR A 282 2.98 15.37 -13.84
CA THR A 282 3.74 15.81 -15.01
C THR A 282 5.05 16.48 -14.61
N THR A 283 5.19 16.82 -13.33
CA THR A 283 6.37 17.48 -12.75
C THR A 283 6.85 16.74 -11.51
N PHE A 284 8.16 16.79 -11.28
CA PHE A 284 8.77 16.32 -10.03
C PHE A 284 8.56 17.37 -8.92
N PRO A 285 8.48 16.95 -7.64
CA PRO A 285 8.38 17.88 -6.52
C PRO A 285 9.62 18.79 -6.44
N PRO A 286 9.48 20.01 -5.88
CA PRO A 286 10.61 20.93 -5.69
C PRO A 286 11.66 20.34 -4.74
N ALA A 287 12.92 20.79 -4.87
CA ALA A 287 14.06 20.18 -4.20
C ALA A 287 13.99 20.30 -2.67
N ALA A 288 14.19 19.15 -1.99
CA ALA A 288 14.29 18.92 -0.56
C ALA A 288 13.02 19.27 0.25
N PRO A 289 12.19 18.27 0.62
CA PRO A 289 11.00 18.55 1.40
C PRO A 289 11.33 18.90 2.85
N ASN A 290 10.46 19.72 3.43
CA ASN A 290 10.52 20.14 4.81
C ASN A 290 9.73 19.14 5.67
N ILE A 291 10.45 18.19 6.29
CA ILE A 291 9.90 17.24 7.26
C ILE A 291 10.52 17.53 8.61
N GLN A 292 9.70 17.92 9.58
CA GLN A 292 10.14 18.17 10.95
C GLN A 292 9.66 17.02 11.85
N LEU A 293 10.60 16.34 12.52
CA LEU A 293 10.25 15.32 13.50
C LEU A 293 10.03 15.98 14.86
N LEU A 294 8.78 16.04 15.33
CA LEU A 294 8.48 16.51 16.68
C LEU A 294 8.85 15.39 17.66
N SER A 295 9.80 15.67 18.53
CA SER A 295 10.27 14.73 19.56
C SER A 295 9.91 15.27 20.94
N SER A 296 9.31 14.41 21.76
CA SER A 296 9.11 14.70 23.18
C SER A 296 10.33 14.20 23.95
N GLU A 297 11.02 15.09 24.68
CA GLU A 297 11.98 14.70 25.70
C GLU A 297 11.23 14.08 26.89
N ILE A 298 10.76 12.83 26.74
CA ILE A 298 10.21 12.07 27.88
C ILE A 298 11.37 11.28 28.51
N PRO A 299 11.68 11.46 29.81
CA PRO A 299 12.91 10.95 30.39
C PRO A 299 13.12 9.43 30.37
N ASN A 300 12.14 8.57 30.07
CA ASN A 300 12.30 7.11 30.21
C ASN A 300 11.27 6.25 29.41
N GLY A 301 10.77 6.71 28.27
CA GLY A 301 9.88 5.91 27.42
C GLY A 301 10.13 6.16 25.94
N LEU A 302 9.84 5.19 25.07
CA LEU A 302 9.75 5.43 23.61
C LEU A 302 8.73 6.56 23.39
N GLY A 303 9.19 7.80 23.29
CA GLY A 303 8.35 8.93 22.92
C GLY A 303 7.77 8.66 21.54
N THR A 304 6.45 8.85 21.39
CA THR A 304 5.79 8.76 20.09
C THR A 304 6.20 9.96 19.26
N ILE A 305 7.16 9.75 18.33
CA ILE A 305 7.62 10.79 17.41
C ILE A 305 6.45 11.17 16.50
N GLN A 306 6.08 12.45 16.49
CA GLN A 306 5.03 12.97 15.60
C GLN A 306 5.69 13.72 14.44
N PRO A 307 5.76 13.14 13.24
CA PRO A 307 6.28 13.85 12.08
C PRO A 307 5.30 14.94 11.61
N LEU A 308 5.81 16.15 11.45
CA LEU A 308 5.18 17.27 10.76
C LEU A 308 5.63 17.29 9.30
N TYR A 309 4.69 17.02 8.41
CA TYR A 309 4.89 16.97 6.97
C TYR A 309 4.43 18.29 6.34
N ASP A 310 5.35 19.03 5.72
CA ASP A 310 4.97 20.12 4.82
C ASP A 310 4.59 19.58 3.46
N LEU A 311 3.28 19.37 3.26
CA LEU A 311 2.75 18.77 2.04
C LEU A 311 3.01 19.62 0.79
N SER A 312 3.23 20.93 0.95
CA SER A 312 3.56 21.83 -0.17
C SER A 312 4.92 21.51 -0.78
N SER A 313 5.85 21.07 0.07
CA SER A 313 7.21 20.68 -0.33
C SER A 313 7.30 19.21 -0.78
N LEU A 314 6.40 18.36 -0.30
CA LEU A 314 6.44 16.90 -0.51
C LEU A 314 5.74 16.44 -1.79
N ILE A 315 4.76 17.21 -2.27
CA ILE A 315 3.91 16.84 -3.39
C ILE A 315 4.14 17.86 -4.51
N SER A 316 4.15 17.36 -5.76
CA SER A 316 4.29 18.22 -6.93
C SER A 316 3.17 19.29 -6.99
N PRO A 317 3.49 20.52 -7.41
CA PRO A 317 2.56 21.64 -7.37
C PRO A 317 1.32 21.45 -8.26
N ASP A 318 1.45 20.65 -9.33
CA ASP A 318 0.34 20.25 -10.20
C ASP A 318 -0.72 19.41 -9.47
N LEU A 319 -0.35 18.76 -8.35
CA LEU A 319 -1.23 17.92 -7.56
C LEU A 319 -1.76 18.60 -6.28
N HIS A 320 -1.31 19.83 -5.98
CA HIS A 320 -1.70 20.58 -4.77
C HIS A 320 -3.21 20.83 -4.68
N SER A 321 -3.85 21.14 -5.82
CA SER A 321 -5.31 21.32 -5.87
C SER A 321 -6.06 20.05 -5.51
N HIS A 322 -5.64 18.91 -6.07
CA HIS A 322 -6.24 17.59 -5.80
C HIS A 322 -6.04 17.17 -4.34
N LEU A 323 -4.86 17.43 -3.79
CA LEU A 323 -4.56 17.20 -2.38
C LEU A 323 -5.54 17.97 -1.49
N TYR A 324 -5.71 19.27 -1.74
CA TYR A 324 -6.60 20.12 -0.94
C TYR A 324 -8.05 19.65 -1.03
N THR A 325 -8.56 19.38 -2.23
CA THR A 325 -9.94 18.88 -2.42
C THR A 325 -10.15 17.53 -1.73
N LEU A 326 -9.14 16.64 -1.73
CA LEU A 326 -9.22 15.37 -1.00
C LEU A 326 -9.28 15.57 0.51
N LEU A 327 -8.42 16.41 1.07
CA LEU A 327 -8.38 16.69 2.52
C LEU A 327 -9.66 17.38 2.98
N ASP A 328 -10.12 18.40 2.26
CA ASP A 328 -11.38 19.11 2.54
C ASP A 328 -12.59 18.19 2.37
N GLY A 329 -12.57 17.32 1.36
CA GLY A 329 -13.59 16.30 1.15
C GLY A 329 -13.65 15.25 2.26
N ILE A 330 -12.50 14.77 2.74
CA ILE A 330 -12.43 13.86 3.89
C ILE A 330 -12.97 14.55 5.14
N TYR A 331 -12.52 15.78 5.41
CA TYR A 331 -12.95 16.56 6.57
C TYR A 331 -14.47 16.81 6.55
N SER A 332 -15.01 17.23 5.41
CA SER A 332 -16.45 17.49 5.25
C SER A 332 -17.28 16.22 5.37
N LEU A 333 -16.86 15.11 4.76
CA LEU A 333 -17.54 13.81 4.90
C LEU A 333 -17.54 13.31 6.34
N GLU A 334 -16.43 13.48 7.05
CA GLU A 334 -16.33 13.11 8.46
C GLU A 334 -17.27 13.97 9.32
N ARG A 335 -17.29 15.29 9.10
CA ARG A 335 -18.21 16.20 9.79
C ARG A 335 -19.67 15.81 9.59
N ASP A 336 -20.07 15.57 8.35
CA ASP A 336 -21.42 15.15 7.97
C ASP A 336 -21.80 13.80 8.60
N ARG A 337 -20.85 12.85 8.63
CA ARG A 337 -21.07 11.51 9.19
C ARG A 337 -21.21 11.50 10.70
N LEU A 338 -20.46 12.36 11.40
CA LEU A 338 -20.48 12.49 12.85
C LEU A 338 -21.53 13.48 13.36
N CYS A 339 -22.26 14.16 12.46
CA CYS A 339 -23.26 15.19 12.77
C CYS A 339 -22.70 16.28 13.69
N LEU A 340 -21.44 16.67 13.47
CA LEU A 340 -20.77 17.67 14.28
C LEU A 340 -21.21 19.06 13.85
N THR A 341 -21.71 19.85 14.80
CA THR A 341 -22.12 21.24 14.60
C THR A 341 -21.03 22.24 14.99
N ASP A 342 -19.77 21.80 15.11
CA ASP A 342 -18.66 22.69 15.48
C ASP A 342 -18.68 23.91 14.55
N ALA A 343 -18.66 25.11 15.16
CA ALA A 343 -18.42 26.33 14.43
C ALA A 343 -17.07 26.18 13.73
N ASP A 344 -17.04 26.38 12.42
CA ASP A 344 -15.80 26.32 11.62
C ASP A 344 -14.85 27.41 12.14
N GLY A 345 -14.05 27.08 13.16
CA GLY A 345 -12.94 27.90 13.60
C GLY A 345 -11.98 28.12 12.45
N GLU A 346 -11.26 29.25 12.47
CA GLU A 346 -10.28 29.58 11.44
C GLU A 346 -9.34 28.39 11.17
N ARG A 347 -9.30 27.95 9.90
CA ARG A 347 -8.46 26.82 9.47
C ARG A 347 -7.00 27.18 9.69
N SER A 348 -6.37 26.55 10.66
CA SER A 348 -5.03 26.86 11.17
C SER A 348 -3.87 26.44 10.25
N GLY A 349 -4.18 25.94 9.05
CA GLY A 349 -3.19 25.48 8.06
C GLY A 349 -2.49 24.17 8.42
N ILE A 350 -2.67 23.64 9.64
CA ILE A 350 -2.13 22.33 10.06
C ILE A 350 -3.25 21.40 10.47
N LEU A 351 -3.17 20.16 9.99
CA LEU A 351 -4.15 19.12 10.21
C LEU A 351 -3.50 17.90 10.88
N ALA A 352 -4.06 17.47 12.00
CA ALA A 352 -3.66 16.25 12.68
C ALA A 352 -4.38 15.03 12.09
N LEU A 353 -3.60 14.02 11.73
CA LEU A 353 -4.07 12.70 11.32
C LEU A 353 -4.05 11.76 12.53
N SER A 354 -5.20 11.20 12.86
CA SER A 354 -5.37 10.33 14.03
C SER A 354 -5.89 8.95 13.67
N VAL A 355 -5.29 7.91 14.26
CA VAL A 355 -5.80 6.54 14.26
C VAL A 355 -6.66 6.38 15.51
N SER A 356 -7.96 6.60 15.37
CA SER A 356 -8.92 6.48 16.48
C SER A 356 -8.90 5.06 17.08
N ALA A 357 -8.74 4.94 18.41
CA ALA A 357 -8.70 3.67 19.14
C ALA A 357 -10.13 3.12 19.37
N PRO A 358 -10.32 1.81 19.60
CA PRO A 358 -11.68 1.27 19.68
C PRO A 358 -12.27 1.54 21.04
N ARG A 359 -13.43 2.20 21.08
CA ARG A 359 -14.49 1.79 21.99
C ARG A 359 -15.56 1.03 21.19
N ARG A 360 -15.52 -0.30 21.37
CA ARG A 360 -16.44 -1.37 20.92
C ARG A 360 -16.39 -1.84 19.46
N GLU A 361 -16.55 -3.16 19.34
CA GLU A 361 -16.42 -4.08 18.20
C GLU A 361 -17.44 -3.88 17.08
N CYS A 362 -17.50 -2.70 16.46
CA CYS A 362 -18.21 -2.60 15.18
C CYS A 362 -17.26 -2.92 14.04
N LYS A 363 -17.54 -3.98 13.26
CA LYS A 363 -16.78 -4.35 12.03
C LYS A 363 -16.57 -3.16 11.07
N ARG A 364 -17.43 -2.14 11.14
CA ARG A 364 -17.32 -0.87 10.38
C ARG A 364 -16.14 0.01 10.82
N LYS A 365 -15.78 0.06 12.11
CA LYS A 365 -14.67 0.88 12.65
C LYS A 365 -13.27 0.29 12.34
N GLN A 366 -13.18 -1.00 11.99
CA GLN A 366 -11.92 -1.63 11.60
C GLN A 366 -11.45 -1.20 10.20
N LEU A 367 -12.38 -0.87 9.30
CA LEU A 367 -12.06 -0.48 7.93
C LEU A 367 -11.33 0.88 7.90
N ASP A 368 -11.85 1.87 8.64
CA ASP A 368 -11.29 3.23 8.75
C ASP A 368 -9.83 3.19 9.19
N ARG A 369 -9.51 2.38 10.21
CA ARG A 369 -8.13 2.26 10.71
C ARG A 369 -7.16 1.77 9.67
N LYS A 370 -7.54 0.76 8.90
CA LYS A 370 -6.62 0.18 7.93
C LYS A 370 -6.23 1.22 6.89
N ALA A 371 -7.16 2.03 6.41
CA ALA A 371 -6.84 3.11 5.46
C ALA A 371 -5.97 4.20 6.09
N VAL A 372 -6.31 4.66 7.31
CA VAL A 372 -5.48 5.66 8.01
C VAL A 372 -4.07 5.14 8.28
N MET A 373 -3.93 3.86 8.65
CA MET A 373 -2.63 3.22 8.84
C MET A 373 -1.83 3.12 7.54
N LEU A 374 -2.47 2.80 6.42
CA LEU A 374 -1.79 2.77 5.12
C LEU A 374 -1.32 4.16 4.69
N LEU A 375 -2.11 5.20 4.95
CA LEU A 375 -1.71 6.59 4.77
C LEU A 375 -0.51 6.94 5.67
N GLY A 376 -0.56 6.58 6.95
CA GLY A 376 0.55 6.77 7.88
C GLY A 376 1.84 6.07 7.42
N ILE A 377 1.75 4.83 6.91
CA ILE A 377 2.88 4.11 6.34
C ILE A 377 3.42 4.84 5.09
N ALA A 378 2.54 5.33 4.22
CA ALA A 378 2.97 6.07 3.03
C ALA A 378 3.76 7.34 3.40
N LEU A 379 3.29 8.09 4.40
CA LEU A 379 3.96 9.26 4.95
C LEU A 379 5.31 8.91 5.60
N TRP A 380 5.38 7.85 6.40
CA TRP A 380 6.63 7.39 7.00
C TRP A 380 7.65 6.91 5.98
N ARG A 381 7.23 6.22 4.91
CA ARG A 381 8.13 5.81 3.83
C ARG A 381 8.72 7.02 3.10
N LEU A 382 7.92 8.07 2.90
CA LEU A 382 8.39 9.33 2.36
C LEU A 382 9.41 9.99 3.30
N ALA A 383 9.15 10.04 4.61
CA ALA A 383 10.12 10.50 5.60
C ALA A 383 11.44 9.69 5.56
N CYS A 384 11.34 8.36 5.52
CA CYS A 384 12.49 7.47 5.40
C CYS A 384 13.32 7.75 4.14
N PHE A 385 12.64 8.00 3.01
CA PHE A 385 13.31 8.33 1.75
C PHE A 385 14.20 9.57 1.87
N HIS A 386 13.77 10.56 2.64
CA HIS A 386 14.52 11.79 2.92
C HIS A 386 15.50 11.70 4.10
N GLY A 387 15.73 10.51 4.67
CA GLY A 387 16.73 10.31 5.72
C GLY A 387 16.21 10.40 7.15
N HIS A 388 14.89 10.51 7.35
CA HIS A 388 14.28 10.55 8.67
C HIS A 388 13.90 9.13 9.16
N GLY A 389 13.78 8.93 10.48
CA GLY A 389 13.26 7.69 11.08
C GLY A 389 14.24 6.52 11.19
N TRP A 390 15.28 6.45 10.35
CA TRP A 390 16.24 5.31 10.35
C TRP A 390 17.06 5.14 11.63
N TYR A 391 17.22 6.19 12.44
CA TYR A 391 18.12 6.22 13.61
C TYR A 391 17.76 5.24 14.74
N GLN A 392 16.54 4.69 14.75
CA GLN A 392 16.13 3.70 15.74
C GLN A 392 16.66 2.28 15.48
N GLU A 393 17.07 1.94 14.24
CA GLU A 393 17.64 0.61 13.93
C GLU A 393 19.18 0.58 13.93
N ALA A 394 19.86 1.73 13.84
CA ALA A 394 21.32 1.78 13.76
C ALA A 394 22.03 1.55 15.12
N SER A 395 21.28 1.52 16.23
CA SER A 395 21.79 1.42 17.59
C SER A 395 21.44 0.09 18.30
N SER A 396 20.82 -0.87 17.59
CA SER A 396 20.48 -2.20 18.12
C SER A 396 21.32 -3.32 17.55
#